data_AF-A0A0S8KLV1-F1
#
_entry.id   AF-A0A0S8KLV1-F1
#
_cell.length_a   1.000
_cell.length_b   1.000
_cell.length_c   1.000
_cell.angle_alpha   90.00
_cell.angle_beta   90.00
_cell.angle_gamma   90.00
#
_symmetry.space_group_name_H-M   'P 1'
#
loop_
_entity.id
_entity.type
_entity.pdbx_description
1 polymer ?
#
loop_
_entity_poly.entity_id
_entity_poly.type
_entity_poly.pdbx_seq_one_letter_code
_entity_poly.pdbx_strand_id
1 'polypeptide(L)'
;MKRKQILNWVGLVVVLAMNGLANALPIGGKTTGEISDSIPTLFTPAGYVFSIWGLIYLGLLAFAWYQSRSQERESVVERIGYWFVASCAFNSIWIVLWHYEQFSLSLV
;
A
#
# COMPACT_ATOMS: atom_id res chain seq x y z
N MET A 1 0.12 24.12 3.82
CA MET A 1 0.28 22.91 2.98
C MET A 1 -0.93 22.77 2.07
N LYS A 2 -0.72 22.44 0.80
CA LYS A 2 -1.81 22.30 -0.18
C LYS A 2 -2.62 21.06 0.17
N ARG A 3 -3.96 21.13 0.17
CA ARG A 3 -4.89 20.05 0.60
C ARG A 3 -4.47 18.65 0.10
N LYS A 4 -4.05 18.53 -1.17
CA LYS A 4 -3.57 17.28 -1.79
C LYS A 4 -2.35 16.68 -1.09
N GLN A 5 -1.41 17.51 -0.61
CA GLN A 5 -0.21 17.03 0.09
C GLN A 5 -0.56 16.36 1.42
N ILE A 6 -1.50 16.95 2.17
CA ILE A 6 -2.00 16.39 3.43
C ILE A 6 -2.67 15.05 3.17
N LEU A 7 -3.54 14.98 2.15
CA LEU A 7 -4.22 13.75 1.78
C LEU A 7 -3.23 12.64 1.38
N ASN A 8 -2.17 12.95 0.63
CA ASN A 8 -1.14 11.98 0.28
C ASN A 8 -0.40 11.44 1.51
N TRP A 9 -0.03 12.31 2.45
CA TRP A 9 0.60 11.87 3.71
C TRP A 9 -0.33 10.97 4.52
N VAL A 10 -1.60 11.36 4.67
CA VAL A 10 -2.61 10.55 5.36
C VAL A 10 -2.78 9.21 4.66
N GLY A 11 -2.94 9.19 3.33
CA GLY A 11 -3.06 7.97 2.55
C GLY A 11 -1.85 7.05 2.72
N LEU A 12 -0.64 7.60 2.69
CA LEU A 12 0.58 6.81 2.94
C LEU A 12 0.62 6.24 4.35
N VAL A 13 0.28 7.01 5.38
CA VAL A 13 0.22 6.52 6.76
C VAL A 13 -0.79 5.37 6.88
N VAL A 14 -1.95 5.49 6.25
CA VAL A 14 -2.97 4.42 6.22
C VAL A 14 -2.42 3.16 5.54
N VAL A 15 -1.76 3.28 4.38
CA VAL A 15 -1.13 2.14 3.69
C VAL A 15 -0.10 1.44 4.58
N LEU A 16 0.81 2.21 5.19
CA LEU A 16 1.85 1.65 6.07
C LEU A 16 1.24 0.96 7.30
N ALA A 17 0.21 1.57 7.89
CA ALA A 17 -0.50 1.00 9.02
C ALA A 17 -1.23 -0.29 8.62
N MET A 18 -2.01 -0.29 7.54
CA MET A 18 -2.76 -1.46 7.08
C MET A 18 -1.86 -2.63 6.72
N ASN A 19 -0.78 -2.38 5.97
CA ASN A 19 0.17 -3.43 5.59
C ASN A 19 1.02 -3.90 6.78
N GLY A 20 1.36 -3.01 7.70
CA GLY A 20 2.02 -3.38 8.95
C GLY A 20 1.12 -4.26 9.82
N LEU A 21 -0.13 -3.85 10.02
CA LEU A 21 -1.13 -4.59 10.78
C LEU A 21 -1.42 -5.94 10.14
N ALA A 22 -1.56 -6.03 8.82
CA ALA A 22 -1.76 -7.28 8.09
C ALA A 22 -0.72 -8.38 8.39
N ASN A 23 0.47 -8.00 8.86
CA ASN A 23 1.53 -8.92 9.26
C ASN A 23 1.73 -9.00 10.78
N ALA A 24 1.47 -7.93 11.54
CA ALA A 24 1.68 -7.86 12.98
C ALA A 24 0.47 -8.29 13.83
N LEU A 25 -0.74 -7.93 13.39
CA LEU A 25 -2.01 -8.44 13.91
C LEU A 25 -2.72 -9.13 12.76
N PRO A 26 -2.54 -10.44 12.56
CA PRO A 26 -3.05 -11.15 11.38
C PRO A 26 -4.54 -10.88 11.22
N ILE A 27 -4.86 -9.95 10.31
CA ILE A 27 -6.23 -9.51 10.02
C ILE A 27 -6.95 -10.75 9.48
N GLY A 28 -8.06 -11.18 10.09
CA GLY A 28 -8.68 -12.46 9.69
C GLY A 28 -7.92 -13.72 10.11
N GLY A 29 -6.92 -13.61 11.00
CA GLY A 29 -6.24 -14.76 11.63
C GLY A 29 -5.09 -15.37 10.82
N LYS A 30 -4.75 -14.81 9.65
CA LYS A 30 -3.60 -15.19 8.83
C LYS A 30 -2.82 -13.95 8.39
N THR A 31 -1.52 -14.10 8.18
CA THR A 31 -0.67 -13.08 7.54
C THR A 31 -0.82 -13.13 6.01
N THR A 32 -0.40 -12.07 5.32
CA THR A 32 -0.43 -12.03 3.84
C THR A 32 0.34 -13.20 3.22
N GLY A 33 1.49 -13.54 3.81
CA GLY A 33 2.34 -14.65 3.36
C GLY A 33 1.65 -16.01 3.55
N GLU A 34 1.06 -16.25 4.73
CA GLU A 34 0.35 -17.52 5.00
C GLU A 34 -0.85 -17.73 4.07
N ILE A 35 -1.59 -16.67 3.75
CA ILE A 35 -2.66 -16.76 2.74
C ILE A 35 -2.08 -17.13 1.38
N SER A 36 -0.97 -16.50 0.98
CA SER A 36 -0.29 -16.83 -0.28
C SER A 36 0.22 -18.26 -0.33
N ASP A 37 0.78 -18.77 0.78
CA ASP A 37 1.30 -20.14 0.89
C ASP A 37 0.18 -21.18 0.90
N SER A 38 -1.02 -20.80 1.34
CA SER A 38 -2.20 -21.67 1.34
C SER A 38 -2.77 -21.92 -0.06
N ILE A 39 -2.44 -21.06 -1.03
CA ILE A 39 -2.91 -21.19 -2.42
C ILE A 39 -1.84 -21.93 -3.22
N PRO A 40 -2.11 -23.16 -3.70
CA PRO A 40 -1.13 -23.91 -4.48
C PRO A 40 -0.96 -23.25 -5.85
N THR A 41 0.22 -22.67 -6.11
CA THR A 41 0.59 -22.13 -7.41
C THR A 41 1.88 -22.77 -7.91
N LEU A 42 2.08 -22.78 -9.24
CA LEU A 42 3.31 -23.33 -9.84
C LEU A 42 4.56 -22.53 -9.47
N PHE A 43 4.39 -21.27 -9.03
CA PHE A 43 5.47 -20.31 -8.80
C PHE A 43 5.20 -19.43 -7.57
N THR A 44 4.94 -20.03 -6.40
CA THR A 44 4.84 -19.25 -5.17
C THR A 44 6.24 -18.70 -4.82
N PRO A 45 6.43 -17.37 -4.72
CA PRO A 45 7.72 -16.80 -4.36
C PRO A 45 8.12 -17.22 -2.94
N ALA A 46 9.42 -17.42 -2.71
CA ALA A 46 9.92 -17.65 -1.36
C ALA A 46 9.60 -16.46 -0.44
N GLY A 47 9.38 -16.71 0.85
CA GLY A 47 8.92 -15.69 1.81
C GLY A 47 9.76 -14.40 1.84
N TYR A 48 11.08 -14.48 1.59
CA TYR A 48 11.93 -13.30 1.56
C TYR A 48 11.61 -12.35 0.39
N VAL A 49 10.96 -12.83 -0.69
CA VAL A 49 10.59 -12.00 -1.85
C VAL A 49 9.60 -10.92 -1.45
N PHE A 50 8.75 -11.17 -0.45
CA PHE A 50 7.84 -10.16 0.11
C PHE A 50 8.56 -8.98 0.78
N SER A 51 9.86 -9.07 1.06
CA SER A 51 10.66 -7.93 1.56
C SER A 51 10.75 -6.77 0.56
N ILE A 52 10.45 -7.00 -0.73
CA ILE A 52 10.39 -5.94 -1.75
C ILE A 52 9.42 -4.82 -1.37
N TRP A 53 8.35 -5.14 -0.63
CA TRP A 53 7.39 -4.16 -0.14
C TRP A 53 8.04 -3.08 0.73
N GLY A 54 9.07 -3.44 1.52
CA GLY A 54 9.84 -2.46 2.27
C GLY A 54 10.50 -1.41 1.37
N LEU A 55 11.11 -1.83 0.26
CA LEU A 55 11.71 -0.92 -0.71
C LEU A 55 10.66 -0.04 -1.40
N ILE A 56 9.51 -0.62 -1.76
CA ILE A 56 8.37 0.12 -2.33
C ILE A 56 7.90 1.19 -1.34
N TYR A 57 7.70 0.85 -0.08
CA TYR A 57 7.27 1.78 0.97
C TYR A 57 8.27 2.92 1.20
N LEU A 58 9.58 2.62 1.15
CA LEU A 58 10.61 3.67 1.18
C LEU A 58 10.50 4.61 -0.02
N GLY A 59 10.23 4.08 -1.22
CA GLY A 59 9.97 4.89 -2.42
C GLY A 59 8.75 5.79 -2.27
N LEU A 60 7.65 5.26 -1.72
CA LEU A 60 6.43 6.04 -1.46
C LEU A 60 6.66 7.14 -0.40
N LEU A 61 7.45 6.85 0.63
CA LEU A 61 7.84 7.82 1.65
C LEU A 61 8.72 8.93 1.05
N ALA A 62 9.71 8.54 0.23
CA ALA A 62 10.53 9.50 -0.50
C ALA A 62 9.70 10.39 -1.42
N PHE A 63 8.67 9.83 -2.08
CA PHE A 63 7.72 10.59 -2.88
C PHE A 63 6.92 11.60 -2.03
N ALA A 64 6.29 11.15 -0.94
CA ALA A 64 5.51 12.01 -0.02
C ALA A 64 6.35 13.14 0.58
N TRP A 65 7.62 12.85 0.87
CA TRP A 65 8.59 13.85 1.31
C TRP A 65 9.01 14.80 0.20
N TYR A 66 9.32 14.29 -0.99
CA TYR A 66 9.73 15.08 -2.15
C TYR A 66 8.67 16.12 -2.55
N GLN A 67 7.39 15.74 -2.55
CA GLN A 67 6.28 16.63 -2.88
C GLN A 67 6.06 17.74 -1.83
N SER A 68 6.61 17.61 -0.63
CA SER A 68 6.39 18.54 0.49
C SER A 68 7.39 19.71 0.51
N ARG A 69 8.42 19.69 -0.34
CA ARG A 69 9.58 20.60 -0.24
C ARG A 69 9.59 21.87 -1.10
N SER A 70 8.74 22.04 -2.11
CA SER A 70 8.80 23.27 -2.94
C SER A 70 7.48 23.64 -3.60
N GLN A 71 7.26 24.94 -3.76
CA GLN A 71 6.13 25.54 -4.46
C GLN A 71 6.14 25.20 -5.97
N GLU A 72 7.32 25.04 -6.58
CA GLU A 72 7.48 24.65 -8.00
C GLU A 72 7.07 23.19 -8.29
N ARG A 73 7.00 22.36 -7.24
CA ARG A 73 6.59 20.94 -7.34
C ARG A 73 5.07 20.76 -7.27
N GLU A 74 4.33 21.86 -7.18
CA GLU A 74 2.86 21.86 -7.23
C GLU A 74 2.33 21.21 -8.50
N SER A 75 2.99 21.40 -9.64
CA SER A 75 2.55 20.85 -10.92
C SER A 75 2.45 19.31 -10.93
N VAL A 76 3.38 18.63 -10.24
CA VAL A 76 3.35 17.17 -10.07
C VAL A 76 2.21 16.80 -9.13
N VAL A 77 2.16 17.39 -7.94
CA VAL A 77 1.12 17.09 -6.93
C VAL A 77 -0.28 17.38 -7.44
N GLU A 78 -0.45 18.39 -8.27
CA GLU A 78 -1.74 18.74 -8.85
C GLU A 78 -2.23 17.66 -9.80
N ARG A 79 -1.34 17.10 -10.61
CA ARG A 79 -1.63 16.07 -11.60
C ARG A 79 -1.83 14.69 -10.97
N ILE A 80 -0.97 14.30 -10.02
CA ILE A 80 -0.96 12.92 -9.49
C ILE A 80 -1.45 12.78 -8.05
N GLY A 81 -1.71 13.88 -7.33
CA GLY A 81 -2.08 13.82 -5.91
C GLY A 81 -3.32 12.98 -5.64
N TYR A 82 -4.42 13.22 -6.36
CA TYR A 82 -5.63 12.41 -6.16
C TYR A 82 -5.45 10.96 -6.62
N TRP A 83 -4.66 10.70 -7.66
CA TRP A 83 -4.32 9.34 -8.09
C TRP A 83 -3.49 8.59 -7.05
N PHE A 84 -2.60 9.28 -6.35
CA PHE A 84 -1.84 8.70 -5.23
C PHE A 84 -2.77 8.33 -4.06
N VAL A 85 -3.71 9.20 -3.70
CA VAL A 85 -4.72 8.90 -2.67
C VAL A 85 -5.59 7.70 -3.07
N ALA A 86 -6.05 7.66 -4.33
CA ALA A 86 -6.81 6.53 -4.85
C ALA A 86 -6.01 5.22 -4.77
N SER A 87 -4.73 5.25 -5.16
CA SER A 87 -3.82 4.10 -5.01
C SER A 87 -3.69 3.64 -3.56
N CYS A 88 -3.58 4.57 -2.60
CA CYS A 88 -3.54 4.24 -1.17
C CYS A 88 -4.84 3.58 -0.70
N ALA A 89 -5.99 4.09 -1.16
CA ALA A 89 -7.30 3.53 -0.83
C ALA A 89 -7.45 2.12 -1.40
N PHE A 90 -7.13 1.92 -2.69
CA PHE A 90 -7.19 0.60 -3.32
C PHE A 90 -6.26 -0.41 -2.66
N ASN A 91 -5.03 -0.01 -2.32
CA ASN A 91 -4.11 -0.89 -1.59
C ASN A 91 -4.67 -1.31 -0.23
N SER A 92 -5.24 -0.37 0.52
CA SER A 92 -5.82 -0.64 1.84
C SER A 92 -7.07 -1.52 1.76
N ILE A 93 -7.93 -1.27 0.78
CA ILE A 93 -9.12 -2.10 0.49
C ILE A 93 -8.69 -3.50 0.08
N TRP A 94 -7.68 -3.62 -0.78
CA TRP A 94 -7.15 -4.90 -1.24
C TRP A 94 -6.65 -5.75 -0.07
N ILE A 95 -5.92 -5.15 0.89
CA ILE A 95 -5.49 -5.86 2.12
C ILE A 95 -6.69 -6.46 2.85
N VAL A 96 -7.75 -5.66 3.06
CA VAL A 96 -8.95 -6.16 3.73
C VAL A 96 -9.57 -7.32 2.95
N LEU A 97 -9.79 -7.15 1.65
CA LEU A 97 -10.40 -8.18 0.80
C LEU A 97 -9.58 -9.47 0.76
N TRP A 98 -8.25 -9.34 0.64
CA TRP A 98 -7.32 -10.45 0.60
C TRP A 98 -7.34 -11.25 1.91
N HIS A 99 -7.30 -10.56 3.04
CA HIS A 99 -7.32 -11.18 4.37
C HIS A 99 -8.67 -11.82 4.74
N TYR A 100 -9.76 -11.40 4.10
CA TYR A 100 -11.06 -12.07 4.17
C TYR A 100 -11.30 -13.08 3.02
N GLU A 101 -10.23 -13.46 2.30
CA GLU A 101 -10.22 -14.46 1.24
C GLU A 101 -11.24 -14.16 0.11
N GLN A 102 -11.59 -12.87 -0.08
CA GLN A 102 -12.47 -12.40 -1.16
C GLN A 102 -11.69 -12.28 -2.48
N PHE A 103 -11.06 -13.37 -2.92
CA PHE A 103 -10.08 -13.37 -4.02
C PHE A 103 -10.62 -12.79 -5.33
N SER A 104 -11.88 -13.05 -5.69
CA SER A 104 -12.48 -12.49 -6.91
C SER A 104 -12.51 -10.95 -6.90
N LEU A 105 -12.74 -10.35 -5.73
CA LEU A 105 -12.71 -8.89 -5.56
C LEU A 105 -11.28 -8.35 -5.42
N SER A 106 -10.34 -9.17 -4.96
CA SER A 106 -8.92 -8.80 -4.90
C SER A 106 -8.22 -8.76 -6.26
N LEU A 107 -8.84 -9.34 -7.31
CA LEU A 107 -8.28 -9.44 -8.66
C LEU A 107 -8.75 -8.34 -9.63
N VAL A 108 -9.77 -7.56 -9.26
CA VAL A 108 -10.40 -6.51 -10.08
C VAL A 108 -10.12 -5.15 -9.48
#